data_AF-A0A3D1ASQ9-F1
#
_entry.id   AF-A0A3D1ASQ9-F1
#
_cell.length_a   1.000
_cell.length_b   1.000
_cell.length_c   1.000
_cell.angle_alpha   90.00
_cell.angle_beta   90.00
_cell.angle_gamma   90.00
#
_symmetry.space_group_name_H-M   'P 1'
#
loop_
_entity.id
_entity.type
_entity.pdbx_description
1 polymer ?
#
loop_
_entity_poly.entity_id
_entity_poly.type
_entity_poly.pdbx_seq_one_letter_code
_entity_poly.pdbx_strand_id
1 'polypeptide(L)'
;MASLAAGSGLTTTRAAFIEDAQAHGQLFIHQPYELYSGVNHGVWRRLYSRMLPRWERYATRAFQNGIDALCFPAERIPRLEEINRFLCPLTGFQARAVSGYIPAFLFFDCLRKRQFPTTITIRDEASLDYLPEPDIFHDVAGHVPMHTDRAFADTLVRFGECAHTAV
;
A
#
# COMPACT_ATOMS: atom_id res chain seq x y z
N MET A 1 13.37 -13.95 -29.43
CA MET A 1 13.71 -13.33 -28.14
C MET A 1 13.13 -11.94 -28.12
N ALA A 2 11.94 -11.79 -27.53
CA ALA A 2 11.27 -10.49 -27.45
C ALA A 2 12.10 -9.56 -26.56
N SER A 3 12.48 -8.42 -27.12
CA SER A 3 13.15 -7.33 -26.43
C SER A 3 12.23 -6.84 -25.30
N LEU A 4 12.61 -7.07 -24.06
CA LEU A 4 12.03 -6.39 -22.90
C LEU A 4 12.43 -4.91 -23.04
N ALA A 5 11.56 -4.12 -23.67
CA ALA A 5 11.64 -2.67 -23.58
C ALA A 5 11.77 -2.32 -22.10
N ALA A 6 12.74 -1.47 -21.76
CA ALA A 6 12.94 -0.96 -20.40
C ALA A 6 11.62 -0.36 -19.92
N GLY A 7 10.85 -1.15 -19.17
CA GLY A 7 9.48 -0.84 -18.79
C GLY A 7 9.46 0.40 -17.90
N SER A 8 8.42 1.22 -18.05
CA SER A 8 8.17 2.52 -17.39
C SER A 8 8.06 2.49 -15.85
N GLY A 9 8.58 1.44 -15.22
CA GLY A 9 8.42 1.18 -13.80
C GLY A 9 6.98 0.82 -13.44
N LEU A 10 6.71 0.76 -12.14
CA LEU A 10 5.35 0.69 -11.61
C LEU A 10 4.90 2.10 -11.21
N THR A 11 4.81 2.98 -12.20
CA THR A 11 4.37 4.36 -11.99
C THR A 11 2.84 4.41 -12.06
N THR A 12 2.18 5.09 -11.13
CA THR A 12 0.72 5.21 -11.11
C THR A 12 0.23 5.78 -12.45
N THR A 13 -0.87 5.22 -12.96
CA THR A 13 -1.47 5.44 -14.29
C THR A 13 -0.62 5.06 -15.51
N ARG A 14 0.61 4.56 -15.32
CA ARG A 14 1.54 4.18 -16.41
C ARG A 14 2.31 2.91 -16.06
N ALA A 15 1.58 1.81 -15.90
CA ALA A 15 2.14 0.52 -15.52
C ALA A 15 1.47 -0.60 -16.33
N ALA A 16 2.15 -1.08 -17.36
CA ALA A 16 1.62 -2.11 -18.26
C ALA A 16 1.18 -3.39 -17.54
N PHE A 17 1.89 -3.79 -16.47
CA PHE A 17 1.49 -4.92 -15.62
C PHE A 17 0.11 -4.71 -14.97
N ILE A 18 -0.19 -3.48 -14.54
CA ILE A 18 -1.48 -3.13 -13.92
C ILE A 18 -2.58 -3.09 -14.97
N GLU A 19 -2.31 -2.48 -16.12
CA GLU A 19 -3.24 -2.42 -17.25
C GLU A 19 -3.63 -3.84 -17.72
N ASP A 20 -2.64 -4.73 -17.83
CA ASP A 20 -2.86 -6.14 -18.18
C ASP A 20 -3.70 -6.87 -17.12
N ALA A 21 -3.37 -6.74 -15.83
CA ALA A 21 -4.14 -7.34 -14.75
C ALA A 21 -5.60 -6.86 -14.76
N GLN A 22 -5.83 -5.56 -14.97
CA GLN A 22 -7.17 -4.98 -15.04
C GLN A 22 -7.95 -5.48 -16.27
N ALA A 23 -7.31 -5.55 -17.44
CA ALA A 23 -7.93 -6.06 -18.67
C ALA A 23 -8.39 -7.53 -18.52
N HIS A 24 -7.70 -8.32 -17.69
CA HIS A 24 -8.04 -9.71 -17.38
C HIS A 24 -8.93 -9.86 -16.13
N GLY A 25 -9.42 -8.76 -15.53
CA GLY A 25 -10.28 -8.80 -14.35
C GLY A 25 -9.59 -9.29 -13.06
N GLN A 26 -8.27 -9.25 -13.00
CA GLN A 26 -7.48 -9.68 -11.85
C GLN A 26 -7.45 -8.57 -10.80
N LEU A 27 -8.36 -8.61 -9.83
CA LEU A 27 -8.40 -7.63 -8.74
C LEU A 27 -7.23 -7.79 -7.76
N PHE A 28 -6.94 -9.04 -7.37
CA PHE A 28 -5.85 -9.37 -6.47
C PHE A 28 -4.69 -9.92 -7.28
N ILE A 29 -3.51 -9.38 -7.03
CA ILE A 29 -2.30 -9.64 -7.80
C ILE A 29 -1.12 -9.92 -6.85
N HIS A 30 0.01 -10.33 -7.41
CA HIS A 30 1.28 -10.28 -6.69
C HIS A 30 1.93 -8.89 -6.88
N GLN A 31 2.94 -8.58 -6.08
CA GLN A 31 3.79 -7.40 -6.30
C GLN A 31 5.01 -7.79 -7.15
N PRO A 32 5.05 -7.49 -8.46
CA PRO A 32 6.18 -7.79 -9.33
C PRO A 32 7.32 -6.81 -9.04
N TYR A 33 8.02 -7.04 -7.93
CA TYR A 33 8.98 -6.10 -7.36
C TYR A 33 10.13 -5.75 -8.31
N GLU A 34 10.52 -6.70 -9.16
CA GLU A 34 11.51 -6.54 -10.22
C GLU A 34 11.14 -5.48 -11.27
N LEU A 35 9.87 -5.09 -11.36
CA LEU A 35 9.41 -4.03 -12.26
C LEU A 35 9.57 -2.63 -11.65
N TYR A 36 9.90 -2.48 -10.36
CA TYR A 36 10.22 -1.17 -9.82
C TYR A 36 11.51 -0.63 -10.43
N SER A 37 11.41 0.54 -11.06
CA SER A 37 12.57 1.26 -11.57
C SER A 37 13.32 1.98 -10.43
N GLY A 38 14.56 2.39 -10.71
CA GLY A 38 15.31 3.29 -9.82
C GLY A 38 14.57 4.61 -9.56
N VAL A 39 13.79 5.10 -10.55
CA VAL A 39 12.95 6.30 -10.39
C VAL A 39 11.83 6.03 -9.37
N ASN A 40 11.16 4.88 -9.43
CA ASN A 40 10.12 4.53 -8.46
C ASN A 40 10.67 4.49 -7.02
N HIS A 41 11.82 3.86 -6.81
CA HIS A 41 12.48 3.87 -5.50
C HIS A 41 12.92 5.29 -5.07
N GLY A 42 13.40 6.11 -6.02
CA GLY A 42 13.75 7.51 -5.76
C GLY A 42 12.56 8.37 -5.31
N VAL A 43 11.38 8.17 -5.91
CA VAL A 43 10.13 8.83 -5.48
C VAL A 43 9.77 8.44 -4.05
N TRP A 44 9.78 7.14 -3.73
CA TRP A 44 9.51 6.65 -2.37
C TRP A 44 10.39 7.34 -1.34
N ARG A 45 11.71 7.36 -1.59
CA ARG A 45 12.67 7.98 -0.70
C ARG A 45 12.38 9.46 -0.45
N ARG A 46 12.08 10.21 -1.50
CA ARG A 46 11.74 11.64 -1.38
C ARG A 46 10.46 11.84 -0.58
N LEU A 47 9.44 11.03 -0.81
CA LEU A 47 8.19 11.09 -0.04
C LEU A 47 8.44 10.77 1.44
N TYR A 48 9.18 9.71 1.73
CA TYR A 48 9.53 9.32 3.10
C TYR A 48 10.29 10.43 3.83
N SER A 49 11.34 10.97 3.19
CA SER A 49 12.14 12.07 3.73
C SER A 49 11.31 13.33 4.04
N ARG A 50 10.34 13.67 3.18
CA ARG A 50 9.43 14.82 3.40
C ARG A 50 8.40 14.56 4.51
N MET A 51 7.97 13.31 4.67
CA MET A 51 6.92 12.94 5.62
C MET A 51 7.44 12.67 7.02
N LEU A 52 8.65 12.13 7.18
CA LEU A 52 9.23 11.79 8.48
C LEU A 52 9.14 12.94 9.52
N PRO A 53 9.65 14.16 9.26
CA PRO A 53 9.55 15.26 10.24
C PRO A 53 8.11 15.71 10.50
N ARG A 54 7.19 15.44 9.57
CA ARG A 54 5.76 15.73 9.76
C ARG A 54 5.10 14.69 10.65
N TRP A 55 5.43 13.41 10.48
CA TRP A 55 4.92 12.36 11.35
C TRP A 55 5.42 12.54 12.78
N GLU A 56 6.71 12.83 12.97
CA GLU A 56 7.30 13.12 14.28
C GLU A 56 6.57 14.27 14.99
N ARG A 57 6.20 15.32 14.24
CA ARG A 57 5.57 16.52 14.80
C ARG A 57 4.06 16.39 15.01
N TYR A 58 3.36 15.68 14.12
CA TYR A 58 1.90 15.76 14.03
C TYR A 58 1.18 14.42 14.14
N ALA A 59 1.84 13.29 13.91
CA ALA A 59 1.18 11.99 13.97
C ALA A 59 0.92 11.56 15.41
N THR A 60 -0.14 10.77 15.61
CA THR A 60 -0.45 10.20 16.91
C THR A 60 0.66 9.24 17.35
N ARG A 61 0.75 9.00 18.67
CA ARG A 61 1.71 8.02 19.20
C ARG A 61 1.49 6.61 18.64
N ALA A 62 0.23 6.21 18.42
CA ALA A 62 -0.09 4.92 17.83
C ALA A 62 0.49 4.80 16.40
N PHE A 63 0.38 5.86 15.61
CA PHE A 63 0.97 5.91 14.28
C PHE A 63 2.51 5.82 14.32
N GLN A 64 3.16 6.60 15.20
CA GLN A 64 4.62 6.60 15.35
C GLN A 64 5.13 5.21 15.78
N ASN A 65 4.49 4.59 16.77
CA ASN A 65 4.81 3.21 17.18
C ASN A 65 4.66 2.23 16.00
N GLY A 66 3.69 2.45 15.11
CA GLY A 66 3.49 1.65 13.91
C GLY A 66 4.60 1.81 12.87
N ILE A 67 5.08 3.05 12.66
CA ILE A 67 6.25 3.30 11.80
C ILE A 67 7.47 2.54 12.33
N ASP A 68 7.72 2.62 13.64
CA ASP A 68 8.84 1.93 14.29
C ASP A 68 8.71 0.39 14.18
N ALA A 69 7.52 -0.14 14.43
CA ALA A 69 7.26 -1.58 14.42
C ALA A 69 7.38 -2.21 13.03
N LEU A 70 6.99 -1.49 11.97
CA LEU A 70 7.01 -2.00 10.60
C LEU A 70 8.39 -1.92 9.94
N CYS A 71 9.35 -1.19 10.53
CA CYS A 71 10.74 -1.10 10.06
C CYS A 71 10.83 -0.74 8.56
N PHE A 72 10.11 0.30 8.13
CA PHE A 72 10.08 0.70 6.73
C PHE A 72 11.48 1.01 6.18
N PRO A 73 11.83 0.49 4.99
CA PRO A 73 13.02 0.97 4.29
C PRO A 73 12.77 2.40 3.81
N ALA A 74 13.51 3.37 4.34
CA ALA A 74 13.40 4.76 3.91
C ALA A 74 13.88 4.98 2.45
N GLU A 75 14.83 4.17 1.99
CA GLU A 75 15.53 4.39 0.71
C GLU A 75 14.90 3.67 -0.49
N ARG A 76 13.93 2.77 -0.27
CA ARG A 76 13.29 1.98 -1.33
C ARG A 76 11.86 1.62 -0.99
N ILE A 77 11.07 1.31 -2.02
CA ILE A 77 9.72 0.78 -1.84
C ILE A 77 9.83 -0.57 -1.08
N PRO A 78 9.02 -0.80 -0.03
CA PRO A 78 9.02 -2.08 0.67
C PRO A 78 8.34 -3.18 -0.15
N ARG A 79 8.77 -4.43 0.08
CA ARG A 79 7.99 -5.59 -0.33
C ARG A 79 6.82 -5.75 0.62
N LEU A 80 5.62 -6.04 0.11
CA LEU A 80 4.47 -6.28 0.99
C LEU A 80 4.71 -7.49 1.91
N GLU A 81 5.46 -8.50 1.46
CA GLU A 81 5.85 -9.63 2.31
C GLU A 81 6.77 -9.20 3.47
N GLU A 82 7.67 -8.23 3.25
CA GLU A 82 8.52 -7.67 4.30
C GLU A 82 7.67 -6.95 5.35
N ILE A 83 6.67 -6.17 4.93
CA ILE A 83 5.73 -5.48 5.83
C ILE A 83 4.87 -6.48 6.61
N ASN A 84 4.32 -7.47 5.92
CA ASN A 84 3.44 -8.47 6.51
C ASN A 84 4.15 -9.33 7.56
N ARG A 85 5.46 -9.55 7.42
CA ARG A 85 6.28 -10.23 8.43
C ARG A 85 6.25 -9.52 9.79
N PHE A 86 6.15 -8.19 9.80
CA PHE A 86 6.06 -7.40 11.03
C PHE A 86 4.61 -7.13 11.46
N LEU A 87 3.71 -6.88 10.50
CA LEU A 87 2.32 -6.55 10.79
C LEU A 87 1.50 -7.74 11.32
N CYS A 88 1.63 -8.91 10.70
CA CYS A 88 0.78 -10.06 10.98
C CYS A 88 0.90 -10.55 12.44
N PRO A 89 2.10 -10.65 13.04
CA PRO A 89 2.23 -11.03 14.46
C PRO A 89 1.56 -10.06 15.45
N LEU A 90 1.38 -8.78 15.08
CA LEU A 90 0.84 -7.76 15.99
C LEU A 90 -0.69 -7.78 16.06
N THR A 91 -1.34 -7.87 14.90
CA THR A 91 -2.81 -7.72 14.81
C THR A 91 -3.46 -8.72 13.87
N GLY A 92 -2.71 -9.63 13.26
CA GLY A 92 -3.19 -10.53 12.20
C GLY A 92 -3.48 -9.84 10.87
N PHE A 93 -3.22 -8.53 10.75
CA PHE A 93 -3.40 -7.81 9.49
C PHE A 93 -2.30 -8.12 8.48
N GLN A 94 -2.66 -8.05 7.20
CA GLN A 94 -1.73 -8.11 6.08
C GLN A 94 -2.12 -7.13 4.97
N ALA A 95 -1.14 -6.45 4.39
CA ALA A 95 -1.27 -5.73 3.14
C ALA A 95 -1.36 -6.74 1.98
N ARG A 96 -2.35 -6.55 1.10
CA ARG A 96 -2.64 -7.45 -0.02
C ARG A 96 -2.66 -6.67 -1.32
N ALA A 97 -1.77 -7.00 -2.25
CA ALA A 97 -1.64 -6.30 -3.51
C ALA A 97 -2.94 -6.37 -4.35
N VAL A 98 -3.37 -5.22 -4.84
CA VAL A 98 -4.49 -5.08 -5.78
C VAL A 98 -4.09 -4.30 -7.02
N SER A 99 -4.73 -4.62 -8.14
CA SER A 99 -4.48 -3.98 -9.44
C SER A 99 -5.10 -2.60 -9.56
N GLY A 100 -5.77 -2.09 -8.52
CA GLY A 100 -6.38 -0.77 -8.51
C GLY A 100 -7.59 -0.73 -7.58
N TYR A 101 -8.59 0.07 -7.96
CA TYR A 101 -9.85 0.15 -7.21
C TYR A 101 -10.57 -1.20 -7.22
N ILE A 102 -10.96 -1.65 -6.03
CA ILE A 102 -11.83 -2.81 -5.87
C ILE A 102 -13.22 -2.35 -5.41
N PRO A 103 -14.30 -3.09 -5.77
CA PRO A 103 -15.64 -2.81 -5.29
C PRO A 103 -15.71 -2.70 -3.76
N ALA A 104 -16.51 -1.75 -3.26
CA ALA A 104 -16.60 -1.46 -1.82
C ALA A 104 -16.92 -2.70 -0.97
N PHE A 105 -17.85 -3.54 -1.42
CA PHE A 105 -18.19 -4.77 -0.70
C PHE A 105 -17.01 -5.74 -0.57
N LEU A 106 -16.14 -5.83 -1.58
CA LEU A 106 -14.91 -6.64 -1.51
C LEU A 106 -13.86 -5.98 -0.62
N PHE A 107 -13.74 -4.66 -0.64
CA PHE A 107 -12.85 -3.93 0.26
C PHE A 107 -13.20 -4.18 1.72
N PHE A 108 -14.47 -4.06 2.09
CA PHE A 108 -14.92 -4.31 3.45
C PHE A 108 -14.83 -5.79 3.85
N ASP A 109 -15.10 -6.73 2.94
CA ASP A 109 -14.85 -8.16 3.20
C ASP A 109 -13.36 -8.46 3.42
N CYS A 110 -12.45 -7.73 2.76
CA CYS A 110 -11.02 -7.81 3.06
C CYS A 110 -10.72 -7.32 4.48
N LEU A 111 -11.23 -6.14 4.88
CA LEU A 111 -11.00 -5.60 6.23
C LEU A 111 -11.49 -6.57 7.32
N ARG A 112 -12.66 -7.17 7.11
CA ARG A 112 -13.23 -8.21 7.96
C ARG A 112 -12.27 -9.39 8.17
N LYS A 113 -11.55 -9.77 7.11
CA LYS A 113 -10.53 -10.83 7.10
C LYS A 113 -9.13 -10.35 7.49
N ARG A 114 -8.99 -9.13 8.02
CA ARG A 114 -7.71 -8.49 8.35
C ARG A 114 -6.78 -8.39 7.14
N GLN A 115 -7.35 -8.16 5.97
CA GLN A 115 -6.60 -7.91 4.75
C GLN A 115 -6.83 -6.46 4.34
N PHE A 116 -5.75 -5.72 4.13
CA PHE A 116 -5.83 -4.36 3.62
C PHE A 116 -5.43 -4.37 2.13
N PRO A 117 -6.39 -4.16 1.22
CA PRO A 117 -6.12 -3.95 -0.21
C PRO A 117 -5.12 -2.81 -0.39
N THR A 118 -4.00 -3.08 -1.06
CA THR A 118 -2.87 -2.16 -1.20
C THR A 118 -2.49 -2.06 -2.67
N THR A 119 -2.53 -0.86 -3.22
CA THR A 119 -2.00 -0.58 -4.55
C THR A 119 -0.48 -0.73 -4.56
N ILE A 120 0.08 -1.10 -5.71
CA ILE A 120 1.51 -1.38 -5.85
C ILE A 120 2.26 -0.40 -6.76
N THR A 121 1.55 0.56 -7.36
CA THR A 121 2.19 1.62 -8.14
C THR A 121 2.62 2.77 -7.24
N ILE A 122 3.58 3.58 -7.67
CA ILE A 122 3.97 4.82 -7.00
C ILE A 122 3.75 6.02 -7.91
N ARG A 123 3.32 7.15 -7.34
CA ARG A 123 3.14 8.40 -8.10
C ARG A 123 4.41 8.84 -8.83
N ASP A 124 4.24 9.69 -9.82
CA ASP A 124 5.37 10.29 -10.54
C ASP A 124 6.03 11.41 -9.74
N GLU A 125 7.28 11.70 -10.05
CA GLU A 125 8.04 12.82 -9.45
C GLU A 125 7.37 14.18 -9.71
N ALA A 126 6.75 14.34 -10.87
CA ALA A 126 6.00 15.56 -11.22
C ALA A 126 4.73 15.77 -10.37
N SER A 127 4.25 14.72 -9.68
CA SER A 127 3.01 14.73 -8.88
C SER A 127 3.26 14.39 -7.41
N LEU A 128 4.46 14.70 -6.89
CA LEU A 128 4.85 14.39 -5.51
C LEU A 128 3.86 14.94 -4.47
N ASP A 129 3.39 16.17 -4.66
CA ASP A 129 2.59 16.88 -3.66
C ASP A 129 1.14 16.37 -3.58
N TYR A 130 0.59 15.88 -4.69
CA TYR A 130 -0.80 15.44 -4.74
C TYR A 130 -1.04 14.45 -5.89
N LEU A 131 -1.81 13.40 -5.59
CA LEU A 131 -2.33 12.42 -6.53
C LEU A 131 -3.78 12.10 -6.12
N PRO A 132 -4.77 12.14 -7.03
CA PRO A 132 -6.15 11.75 -6.72
C PRO A 132 -6.30 10.27 -6.36
N GLU A 133 -5.60 9.39 -7.09
CA GLU A 133 -5.62 7.95 -6.88
C GLU A 133 -4.69 7.53 -5.73
N PRO A 134 -5.05 6.49 -4.95
CA PRO A 134 -4.13 5.92 -3.99
C PRO A 134 -2.94 5.26 -4.71
N ASP A 135 -1.76 5.38 -4.10
CA ASP A 135 -0.55 4.70 -4.51
C ASP A 135 0.06 3.94 -3.32
N ILE A 136 1.11 3.16 -3.56
CA ILE A 136 1.73 2.33 -2.52
C ILE A 136 2.24 3.17 -1.35
N PHE A 137 2.66 4.43 -1.58
CA PHE A 137 3.07 5.30 -0.49
C PHE A 137 1.88 5.71 0.38
N HIS A 138 0.76 6.09 -0.23
CA HIS A 138 -0.48 6.35 0.51
C HIS A 138 -0.92 5.13 1.33
N ASP A 139 -0.97 3.96 0.71
CA ASP A 139 -1.44 2.74 1.37
C ASP A 139 -0.50 2.29 2.48
N VAL A 140 0.77 2.04 2.12
CA VAL A 140 1.75 1.43 3.02
C VAL A 140 2.26 2.41 4.06
N ALA A 141 2.59 3.64 3.69
CA ALA A 141 3.10 4.62 4.65
C ALA A 141 2.00 5.45 5.32
N GLY A 142 0.80 5.53 4.74
CA GLY A 142 -0.32 6.32 5.28
C GLY A 142 -1.32 5.52 6.13
N HIS A 143 -1.64 4.27 5.79
CA HIS A 143 -2.63 3.48 6.51
C HIS A 143 -2.02 2.38 7.38
N VAL A 144 -1.10 1.60 6.81
CA VAL A 144 -0.59 0.39 7.46
C VAL A 144 0.04 0.62 8.86
N PRO A 145 0.68 1.76 9.19
CA PRO A 145 1.16 2.01 10.54
C PRO A 145 0.04 1.90 11.59
N MET A 146 -1.16 2.40 11.30
CA MET A 146 -2.29 2.31 12.22
C MET A 146 -2.84 0.88 12.36
N HIS A 147 -2.59 0.00 11.39
CA HIS A 147 -3.01 -1.41 11.48
C HIS A 147 -2.19 -2.21 12.49
N THR A 148 -1.08 -1.66 13.00
CA THR A 148 -0.30 -2.25 14.11
C THR A 148 -0.97 -2.05 15.47
N ASP A 149 -1.88 -1.08 15.59
CA ASP A 149 -2.64 -0.84 16.81
C ASP A 149 -3.85 -1.79 16.85
N ARG A 150 -3.98 -2.56 17.94
CA ARG A 150 -5.03 -3.58 18.05
C ARG A 150 -6.43 -2.97 18.09
N ALA A 151 -6.63 -1.84 18.77
CA ALA A 151 -7.94 -1.22 18.87
C ALA A 151 -8.39 -0.67 17.51
N PHE A 152 -7.47 -0.07 16.76
CA PHE A 152 -7.72 0.39 15.39
C PHE A 152 -8.00 -0.78 14.45
N ALA A 153 -7.16 -1.82 14.47
CA ALA A 153 -7.34 -3.03 13.67
C ALA A 153 -8.70 -3.71 13.93
N ASP A 154 -9.08 -3.88 15.20
CA ASP A 154 -10.36 -4.49 15.56
C ASP A 154 -11.56 -3.60 15.16
N THR A 155 -11.38 -2.28 15.14
CA THR A 155 -12.39 -1.34 14.61
C THR A 155 -12.58 -1.50 13.10
N LEU A 156 -11.50 -1.66 12.32
CA LEU A 156 -11.59 -1.94 10.88
C LEU A 156 -12.31 -3.26 10.58
N VAL A 157 -12.05 -4.31 11.36
CA VAL A 157 -12.77 -5.58 11.25
C VAL A 157 -14.26 -5.36 11.49
N ARG A 158 -14.64 -4.59 12.52
CA ARG A 158 -16.05 -4.27 12.80
C ARG A 158 -16.72 -3.47 11.69
N PHE A 159 -16.00 -2.54 11.05
CA PHE A 159 -16.51 -1.87 9.85
C PHE A 159 -16.80 -2.87 8.73
N GLY A 160 -15.89 -3.83 8.51
CA GLY A 160 -16.07 -4.92 7.55
C GLY A 160 -17.30 -5.80 7.85
N GLU A 161 -17.49 -6.19 9.11
CA GLU A 161 -18.65 -6.95 9.56
C GLU A 161 -19.96 -6.17 9.35
N CYS A 162 -20.02 -4.89 9.74
CA CYS A 162 -21.21 -4.06 9.52
C CYS A 162 -21.55 -3.91 8.04
N ALA A 163 -20.56 -3.63 7.19
CA ALA A 163 -20.78 -3.47 5.75
C ALA A 163 -21.30 -4.76 5.09
N HIS A 164 -20.91 -5.94 5.61
CA HIS A 164 -21.43 -7.22 5.12
C HIS A 164 -22.93 -7.40 5.35
N THR A 165 -23.51 -6.69 6.33
CA THR A 165 -24.95 -6.72 6.65
C THR A 165 -25.77 -5.68 5.89
N ALA A 166 -25.12 -4.73 5.20
CA ALA A 166 -25.81 -3.72 4.41
C ALA A 166 -26.32 -4.35 3.10
N VAL A 167 -27.64 -4.39 2.94
CA VAL A 167 -28.35 -4.86 1.74
C VAL A 167 -28.62 -3.70 0.78
#